data_AF-A0A699X7N9-F1
#
_entry.id   AF-A0A699X7N9-F1
#
_cell.length_a   1.000
_cell.length_b   1.000
_cell.length_c   1.000
_cell.angle_alpha   90.00
_cell.angle_beta   90.00
_cell.angle_gamma   90.00
#
_symmetry.space_group_name_H-M   'P 1'
#
loop_
_entity.id
_entity.type
_entity.pdbx_description
1 polymer ?
#
loop_
_entity_poly.entity_id
_entity_poly.type
_entity_poly.pdbx_seq_one_letter_code
_entity_poly.pdbx_strand_id
1 'polypeptide(L)'
;TLKLKPETVAETGNPAFIGKRQQHMYGSAETELTFAAKAANETAGLVAFQDEKHFYYFCKSVENGKPVVELFKSTADAKAPELLAKAPLKAAAG
;
A
#
# COMPACT_ATOMS: atom_id res chain seq x y z
N THR A 1 -11.72 -12.07 0.41
CA THR A 1 -10.43 -11.70 -0.21
C THR A 1 -10.61 -10.47 -1.07
N LEU A 2 -9.66 -9.55 -1.03
CA LEU A 2 -9.69 -8.31 -1.81
C LEU A 2 -9.01 -8.54 -3.17
N LYS A 3 -9.61 -8.09 -4.26
CA LYS A 3 -9.04 -8.23 -5.61
C LYS A 3 -8.44 -6.90 -6.06
N LEU A 4 -7.30 -6.96 -6.73
CA LEU A 4 -6.68 -5.77 -7.31
C LEU A 4 -7.62 -5.09 -8.31
N LYS A 5 -7.49 -3.78 -8.37
CA LYS A 5 -8.21 -2.88 -9.27
C LYS A 5 -7.23 -1.86 -9.83
N PRO A 6 -7.47 -1.31 -11.03
CA PRO A 6 -6.65 -0.24 -11.58
C PRO A 6 -6.78 1.07 -10.78
N GLU A 7 -7.93 1.31 -10.13
CA GLU A 7 -8.15 2.49 -9.31
C GLU A 7 -7.33 2.46 -8.02
N THR A 8 -6.73 3.60 -7.67
CA THR A 8 -5.91 3.77 -6.46
C THR A 8 -6.62 4.63 -5.41
N VAL A 9 -6.08 4.64 -4.19
CA VAL A 9 -6.54 5.55 -3.12
C VAL A 9 -6.15 7.00 -3.36
N ALA A 10 -5.33 7.30 -4.37
CA ALA A 10 -4.92 8.66 -4.73
C ALA A 10 -5.94 9.37 -5.65
N GLU A 11 -7.06 8.71 -5.96
CA GLU A 11 -8.09 9.20 -6.87
C GLU A 11 -9.48 8.99 -6.24
N THR A 12 -10.48 9.75 -6.71
CA THR A 12 -11.86 9.71 -6.18
C THR A 12 -12.69 8.55 -6.75
N GLY A 13 -12.03 7.48 -7.17
CA GLY A 13 -12.64 6.31 -7.81
C GLY A 13 -13.20 5.30 -6.80
N ASN A 14 -13.35 4.05 -7.23
CA ASN A 14 -13.70 2.92 -6.36
C ASN A 14 -12.52 1.95 -6.25
N PRO A 15 -11.47 2.31 -5.49
CA PRO A 15 -10.31 1.45 -5.31
C PRO A 15 -10.64 0.18 -4.55
N ALA A 16 -9.75 -0.80 -4.64
CA ALA A 16 -9.78 -1.98 -3.79
C ALA A 16 -9.31 -1.59 -2.38
N PHE A 17 -10.22 -1.05 -1.56
CA PHE A 17 -9.92 -0.53 -0.24
C PHE A 17 -11.01 -0.91 0.78
N ILE A 18 -10.58 -1.32 1.97
CA ILE A 18 -11.44 -1.50 3.14
C ILE A 18 -10.74 -0.86 4.33
N GLY A 19 -11.44 0.04 5.01
CA GLY A 19 -10.87 0.83 6.10
C GLY A 19 -11.75 0.85 7.34
N LYS A 20 -11.12 1.17 8.46
CA LYS A 20 -11.78 1.49 9.73
C LYS A 20 -11.25 2.85 10.21
N ARG A 21 -12.11 3.65 10.84
CA ARG A 21 -11.72 4.94 11.44
C ARG A 21 -10.78 4.73 12.62
N GLN A 22 -9.70 5.51 12.67
CA GLN A 22 -8.87 5.65 13.87
C GLN A 22 -9.67 6.44 14.93
N GLN A 23 -9.97 5.81 16.07
CA GLN A 23 -10.79 6.42 17.14
C GLN A 23 -9.96 7.03 18.28
N HIS A 24 -8.69 6.67 18.36
CA HIS A 24 -7.78 7.08 19.43
C HIS A 24 -6.48 7.63 18.86
N MET A 25 -5.91 8.63 19.54
CA MET A 25 -4.67 9.29 19.10
C MET A 25 -3.45 8.37 19.19
N TYR A 26 -3.48 7.41 20.12
CA TYR A 26 -2.45 6.38 20.27
C TYR A 26 -3.05 5.00 20.05
N GLY A 27 -2.43 4.20 19.19
CA GLY A 27 -2.83 2.83 18.90
C GLY A 27 -1.92 2.19 17.86
N SER A 28 -2.05 0.87 17.72
CA SER A 28 -1.40 0.10 16.66
C SER A 28 -2.46 -0.51 15.74
N ALA A 29 -2.09 -0.68 14.48
CA ALA A 29 -2.86 -1.41 13.49
C ALA A 29 -1.90 -2.32 12.72
N GLU A 30 -2.25 -3.59 12.64
CA GLU A 30 -1.42 -4.64 12.04
C GLU A 30 -2.30 -5.52 11.16
N THR A 31 -1.69 -6.12 10.14
CA THR A 31 -2.38 -7.04 9.24
C THR A 31 -1.42 -8.10 8.72
N GLU A 32 -1.94 -9.27 8.41
CA GLU A 32 -1.21 -10.33 7.72
C GLU A 32 -1.66 -10.37 6.27
N LEU A 33 -0.69 -10.39 5.35
CA LEU A 33 -0.93 -10.27 3.91
C LEU A 33 -0.28 -11.41 3.14
N THR A 34 -1.11 -12.30 2.59
CA THR A 34 -0.69 -13.26 1.57
C THR A 34 -0.89 -12.65 0.18
N PHE A 35 0.19 -12.10 -0.37
CA PHE A 35 0.19 -11.43 -1.67
C PHE A 35 1.47 -11.73 -2.45
N ALA A 36 1.34 -12.03 -3.74
CA ALA A 36 2.44 -12.21 -4.67
C ALA A 36 2.16 -11.38 -5.93
N ALA A 37 2.82 -10.23 -6.04
CA ALA A 37 2.73 -9.37 -7.21
C ALA A 37 3.31 -10.09 -8.44
N LYS A 38 2.55 -10.07 -9.54
CA LYS A 38 2.94 -10.63 -10.84
C LYS A 38 3.57 -9.57 -11.75
N ALA A 39 3.30 -8.30 -11.47
CA ALA A 39 3.86 -7.16 -12.20
C ALA A 39 4.26 -6.04 -11.22
N ALA A 40 5.19 -5.18 -11.64
CA ALA A 40 5.74 -4.11 -10.80
C ALA A 40 4.71 -3.07 -10.34
N ASN A 41 3.61 -2.92 -11.08
CA ASN A 41 2.51 -2.01 -10.74
C ASN A 41 1.47 -2.65 -9.80
N GLU A 42 1.63 -3.92 -9.42
CA GLU A 42 0.73 -4.59 -8.49
C GLU A 42 1.25 -4.44 -7.06
N THR A 43 0.47 -3.79 -6.21
CA THR A 43 0.80 -3.58 -4.79
C THR A 43 -0.38 -3.93 -3.89
N ALA A 44 -0.10 -4.43 -2.70
CA ALA A 44 -1.10 -4.62 -1.66
C ALA A 44 -0.49 -4.33 -0.28
N GLY A 45 -1.29 -3.80 0.65
CA GLY A 45 -0.76 -3.36 1.94
C GLY A 45 -1.75 -2.64 2.83
N LEU A 46 -1.21 -1.92 3.82
CA LEU A 46 -1.93 -1.12 4.78
C LEU A 46 -1.75 0.37 4.44
N VAL A 47 -2.83 1.15 4.55
CA VAL A 47 -2.80 2.59 4.29
C VAL A 47 -3.31 3.36 5.51
N ALA A 48 -2.58 4.40 5.90
CA ALA A 48 -3.08 5.44 6.79
C ALA A 48 -3.66 6.55 5.90
N PHE A 49 -4.98 6.57 5.77
CA PHE A 49 -5.70 7.35 4.77
C PHE A 49 -6.49 8.50 5.42
N GLN A 50 -6.24 9.73 5.00
CA GLN A 50 -7.06 10.90 5.34
C GLN A 50 -7.92 11.32 4.13
N ASP A 51 -7.28 11.55 2.98
CA ASP A 51 -7.92 11.81 1.69
C ASP A 51 -6.97 11.41 0.54
N GLU A 52 -7.40 11.62 -0.71
CA GLU A 52 -6.65 11.24 -1.92
C GLU A 52 -5.29 11.94 -2.08
N LYS A 53 -5.08 13.06 -1.41
CA LYS A 53 -3.83 13.84 -1.43
C LYS A 53 -3.03 13.70 -0.14
N HIS A 54 -3.60 13.07 0.89
CA HIS A 54 -3.01 12.90 2.21
C HIS A 54 -3.16 11.45 2.69
N PHE A 55 -2.15 10.62 2.39
CA PHE A 55 -2.06 9.27 2.90
C PHE A 55 -0.61 8.79 2.98
N TYR A 56 -0.38 7.79 3.83
CA TYR A 56 0.81 6.96 3.82
C TYR A 56 0.43 5.54 3.45
N TYR A 57 1.15 4.94 2.51
CA TYR A 57 0.86 3.59 2.03
C TYR A 57 2.07 2.68 2.26
N PHE A 58 1.89 1.70 3.15
CA PHE A 58 2.86 0.68 3.47
C PHE A 58 2.47 -0.63 2.77
N CYS A 59 3.25 -1.03 1.77
CA CYS A 59 2.83 -2.08 0.85
C CYS A 59 3.94 -3.06 0.50
N LYS A 60 3.51 -4.24 0.07
CA LYS A 60 4.34 -5.24 -0.57
C LYS A 60 4.18 -5.11 -2.09
N SER A 61 5.30 -5.15 -2.79
CA SER A 61 5.39 -5.10 -4.26
C SER A 61 6.49 -6.06 -4.76
N VAL A 62 6.83 -5.95 -6.04
CA VAL A 62 7.94 -6.69 -6.66
C VAL A 62 8.84 -5.74 -7.45
N GLU A 63 10.15 -5.80 -7.19
CA GLU A 63 11.17 -5.07 -7.94
C GLU A 63 12.18 -6.07 -8.52
N ASN A 64 12.36 -6.05 -9.85
CA ASN A 64 13.26 -6.99 -10.55
C ASN A 64 13.00 -8.48 -10.20
N GLY A 65 11.73 -8.85 -10.04
CA GLY A 65 11.32 -10.20 -9.68
C GLY A 65 11.54 -10.58 -8.20
N LYS A 66 12.02 -9.65 -7.36
CA LYS A 66 12.24 -9.87 -5.93
C LYS A 66 11.17 -9.15 -5.10
N PRO A 67 10.58 -9.79 -4.10
CA PRO A 67 9.59 -9.14 -3.24
C PRO A 67 10.26 -8.05 -2.40
N VAL A 68 9.59 -6.90 -2.32
CA VAL A 68 10.04 -5.77 -1.50
C VAL A 68 8.88 -5.21 -0.69
N VAL A 69 9.20 -4.49 0.38
CA VAL A 69 8.27 -3.64 1.12
C VAL A 69 8.65 -2.19 0.89
N GLU A 70 7.64 -1.37 0.67
CA GLU A 70 7.79 0.04 0.36
C GLU A 70 6.85 0.87 1.24
N LEU A 71 7.32 2.06 1.59
CA LEU A 71 6.52 3.08 2.25
C LEU A 71 6.43 4.29 1.33
N PHE A 72 5.23 4.60 0.89
CA PHE A 72 4.93 5.76 0.08
C PHE A 72 4.21 6.83 0.89
N LYS A 73 4.45 8.09 0.54
CA LYS A 73 3.68 9.25 0.97
C LYS A 73 3.00 9.86 -0.25
N SER A 74 1.73 10.22 -0.11
CA SER A 74 1.00 10.93 -1.17
C SER A 74 1.63 12.28 -1.50
N THR A 75 1.46 12.72 -2.74
CA THR A 75 1.79 14.08 -3.16
C THR A 75 0.56 14.74 -3.79
N ALA A 76 0.68 15.99 -4.23
CA ALA A 76 -0.41 16.67 -4.94
C ALA A 76 -0.73 16.02 -6.30
N ASP A 77 0.21 15.27 -6.88
CA ASP A 77 0.01 14.47 -8.09
C ASP A 77 -0.27 13.02 -7.72
N ALA A 78 -1.49 12.55 -8.02
CA ALA A 78 -1.93 11.19 -7.75
C ALA A 78 -1.03 10.11 -8.38
N LYS A 79 -0.31 10.44 -9.45
CA LYS A 79 0.56 9.50 -10.17
C LYS A 79 1.99 9.48 -9.65
N ALA A 80 2.36 10.39 -8.76
CA ALA A 80 3.72 10.56 -8.27
C ALA A 80 3.79 10.53 -6.74
N PRO A 81 3.38 9.44 -6.07
CA PRO A 81 3.66 9.27 -4.65
C PRO A 81 5.17 9.24 -4.39
N GLU A 82 5.59 9.85 -3.30
CA GLU A 82 6.98 9.91 -2.86
C GLU A 82 7.36 8.60 -2.15
N LEU A 83 8.42 7.92 -2.59
CA LEU A 83 8.97 6.76 -1.91
C LEU A 83 9.82 7.22 -0.71
N LEU A 84 9.36 6.94 0.51
CA LEU A 84 10.06 7.32 1.74
C LEU A 84 11.08 6.26 2.20
N ALA A 85 10.73 4.98 2.05
CA ALA A 85 11.58 3.87 2.45
C ALA A 85 11.28 2.62 1.63
N LYS A 86 12.30 1.80 1.42
CA LYS A 86 12.20 0.51 0.75
C LYS A 86 13.12 -0.50 1.44
N ALA A 87 12.64 -1.73 1.59
CA ALA A 87 13.44 -2.83 2.12
C ALA A 87 13.17 -4.13 1.35
N PRO A 88 14.19 -4.97 1.10
CA PRO A 88 13.97 -6.29 0.52
C PRO A 88 13.23 -7.20 1.51
N LEU A 89 12.22 -7.92 1.01
CA LEU A 89 11.62 -9.02 1.75
C LEU A 89 12.42 -10.29 1.44
N LYS A 90 12.91 -10.96 2.48
CA LYS A 90 13.25 -12.37 2.31
C LYS A 90 11.97 -13.09 1.90
N ALA A 91 12.03 -13.90 0.86
CA ALA A 91 10.93 -14.80 0.53
C ALA A 91 10.57 -15.54 1.83
N ALA A 92 9.32 -15.44 2.26
CA ALA A 92 8.85 -16.24 3.38
C ALA A 92 9.16 -17.70 3.01
N ALA A 93 9.88 -18.40 3.89
CA ALA A 93 9.94 -19.85 3.82
C ALA A 93 8.51 -20.35 4.03
N GLY A 94 7.81 -20.57 2.92
CA GLY A 94 6.56 -21.33 2.89
C GLY A 94 6.87 -22.81 2.78
#